data_AF-A0A7V5T659-F1
#
_entry.id   AF-A0A7V5T659-F1
#
_cell.length_a   1.000
_cell.length_b   1.000
_cell.length_c   1.000
_cell.angle_alpha   90.00
_cell.angle_beta   90.00
_cell.angle_gamma   90.00
#
_symmetry.space_group_name_H-M   'P 1'
#
loop_
_entity.id
_entity.type
_entity.pdbx_description
1 polymer ?
#
loop_
_entity_poly.entity_id
_entity_poly.type
_entity_poly.pdbx_seq_one_letter_code
_entity_poly.pdbx_strand_id
1 'polypeptide(L)' 'MDNRQGAGRVYVFYGGSTIGPNANLVFNPPNPEVNGEFGTALAIGDLNGDRKPDLAIGEPGRSRRAGRVIVYLR' A
#
# COMPACT_ATOMS: atom_id res chain seq x y z
N MET A 1 9.81 19.87 10.85
CA MET A 1 9.22 19.38 9.58
C MET A 1 9.13 17.87 9.72
N ASP A 2 7.96 17.25 9.50
CA ASP A 2 7.83 15.80 9.65
C ASP A 2 8.69 15.10 8.59
N ASN A 3 9.63 14.24 9.01
CA ASN A 3 10.61 13.56 8.16
C ASN A 3 9.98 12.40 7.35
N ARG A 4 8.72 12.57 6.94
CA ARG A 4 7.87 11.57 6.28
C ARG A 4 7.09 12.15 5.09
N GLN A 5 7.36 13.40 4.69
CA GLN A 5 6.73 13.97 3.49
C GLN A 5 6.97 13.05 2.29
N GLY A 6 5.89 12.71 1.57
CA GLY A 6 5.98 11.84 0.40
C GLY A 6 6.19 10.36 0.70
N ALA A 7 6.14 9.90 1.96
CA ALA A 7 6.26 8.48 2.27
C ALA A 7 5.11 7.65 1.68
N GLY A 8 3.91 8.22 1.58
CA GLY A 8 2.73 7.56 1.02
C GLY A 8 2.01 6.63 1.99
N ARG A 9 0.78 6.23 1.63
CA ARG A 9 -0.13 5.36 2.38
C ARG A 9 -1.22 4.84 1.45
N VAL A 10 -1.73 3.64 1.71
CA VAL A 10 -2.88 3.07 1.00
C VAL A 10 -4.07 2.94 1.95
N TYR A 11 -5.23 3.39 1.50
CA TYR A 11 -6.50 3.25 2.20
C TYR A 11 -7.40 2.30 1.40
N VAL A 12 -8.01 1.32 2.06
CA VAL A 12 -8.98 0.41 1.45
C VAL A 12 -10.35 0.69 2.02
N PHE A 13 -11.31 0.94 1.14
CA PHE A 13 -12.71 1.05 1.46
C PHE A 13 -13.43 -0.16 0.89
N TYR A 14 -14.18 -0.87 1.72
CA TYR A 14 -14.99 -1.98 1.27
C TYR A 14 -16.18 -1.44 0.47
N GLY A 15 -16.45 -2.09 -0.66
CA GLY A 15 -17.63 -1.82 -1.46
C GLY A 15 -18.91 -2.34 -0.78
N GLY A 16 -20.04 -2.04 -1.39
CA GLY A 16 -21.37 -2.38 -0.89
C GLY A 16 -22.42 -1.47 -1.51
N SER A 17 -23.63 -1.47 -0.95
CA SER A 17 -24.68 -0.51 -1.32
C SER A 17 -24.28 0.95 -1.02
N THR A 18 -23.38 1.15 -0.06
CA THR A 18 -22.74 2.43 0.24
C THR A 18 -21.26 2.22 0.58
N ILE A 19 -20.45 3.26 0.35
CA ILE A 19 -19.06 3.32 0.81
C ILE A 19 -19.03 4.22 2.06
N GLY A 20 -18.50 3.70 3.17
CA GLY A 20 -18.38 4.45 4.42
C GLY A 20 -17.32 5.55 4.35
N PRO A 21 -17.40 6.59 5.21
CA PRO A 21 -16.43 7.68 5.21
C PRO A 21 -15.06 7.31 5.78
N ASN A 22 -14.96 6.15 6.46
CA ASN A 22 -13.75 5.67 7.08
C ASN A 22 -13.19 4.48 6.29
N ALA A 23 -11.88 4.45 6.10
CA ALA A 23 -11.21 3.31 5.48
C ALA A 23 -11.34 2.06 6.37
N ASN A 24 -11.59 0.91 5.76
CA ASN A 24 -11.66 -0.38 6.43
C ASN A 24 -10.26 -0.93 6.73
N LEU A 25 -9.30 -0.71 5.83
CA LEU A 25 -7.89 -1.04 6.05
C LEU A 25 -7.01 0.16 5.71
N VAL A 26 -5.91 0.29 6.43
CA VAL A 26 -4.88 1.30 6.18
C VAL A 26 -3.52 0.63 6.18
N PHE A 27 -2.82 0.70 5.05
CA PHE A 27 -1.46 0.19 4.92
C PHE A 27 -0.47 1.34 4.99
N ASN A 28 0.45 1.25 5.95
CA ASN A 28 1.56 2.17 6.10
C ASN A 28 2.86 1.51 5.60
N PRO A 29 3.80 2.28 5.01
CA PRO A 29 5.13 1.77 4.77
C PRO A 29 5.79 1.38 6.10
N PRO A 30 6.40 0.19 6.23
CA PRO A 30 7.00 -0.26 7.50
C PRO A 30 8.10 0.66 8.04
N ASN A 31 8.85 1.29 7.13
CA ASN A 31 9.91 2.26 7.41
C ASN A 31 9.70 3.46 6.47
N PRO A 32 8.86 4.43 6.85
CA PRO A 32 8.53 5.58 6.02
C PRO A 32 9.80 6.38 5.67
N GLU A 33 10.03 6.60 4.38
CA GLU A 33 11.13 7.44 3.87
C GLU A 33 10.55 8.70 3.25
N VAL A 34 11.28 9.82 3.35
CA VAL A 34 10.92 11.03 2.60
C VAL A 34 10.91 10.69 1.11
N ASN A 35 9.82 11.02 0.43
CA ASN A 35 9.59 10.65 -0.97
C ASN A 35 9.68 9.13 -1.23
N GLY A 36 9.29 8.29 -0.25
CA GLY A 36 9.21 6.84 -0.45
C GLY A 36 8.18 6.43 -1.52
N GLU A 37 7.12 7.22 -1.69
CA GLU A 37 6.08 7.00 -2.71
C GLU A 37 5.32 5.67 -2.52
N PHE A 38 5.09 5.23 -1.27
CA PHE A 38 4.32 4.02 -0.97
C PHE A 38 2.87 4.18 -1.43
N GLY A 39 2.40 3.23 -2.23
CA GLY A 39 1.04 3.27 -2.81
C GLY A 39 0.97 3.89 -4.21
N THR A 40 2.10 4.22 -4.85
CA THR A 40 2.11 4.73 -6.24
C THR A 40 1.59 3.71 -7.26
N ALA A 41 1.76 2.41 -7.00
CA ALA A 41 1.22 1.34 -7.83
C ALA A 41 0.63 0.22 -6.96
N LEU A 42 -0.46 -0.39 -7.43
CA LEU A 42 -1.17 -1.48 -6.75
C LEU A 42 -1.42 -2.62 -7.73
N ALA A 43 -1.34 -3.87 -7.25
CA ALA A 43 -1.80 -5.05 -7.97
C ALA A 43 -2.51 -6.02 -7.00
N ILE A 44 -3.51 -6.73 -7.49
CA ILE A 44 -4.33 -7.67 -6.70
C ILE A 44 -4.36 -9.01 -7.43
N GLY A 45 -4.22 -10.11 -6.71
CA GLY A 45 -4.31 -11.47 -7.23
C GLY A 45 -4.09 -12.50 -6.14
N ASP A 46 -4.38 -13.77 -6.41
CA ASP A 46 -3.96 -14.88 -5.54
C ASP A 46 -2.46 -15.16 -5.81
N LEU A 47 -1.60 -14.65 -4.93
CA LEU A 47 -0.14 -14.67 -5.08
C LEU A 47 0.51 -15.80 -4.28
N ASN A 48 -0.21 -16.38 -3.31
CA ASN A 48 0.27 -17.49 -2.49
C ASN A 48 -0.43 -18.84 -2.75
N GLY A 49 -1.49 -18.87 -3.57
CA GLY A 49 -2.23 -20.07 -3.96
C GLY A 49 -3.34 -20.48 -3.00
N ASP A 50 -3.80 -19.60 -2.10
CA ASP A 50 -4.82 -19.92 -1.09
C ASP A 50 -6.26 -19.62 -1.53
N ARG A 51 -6.44 -19.18 -2.79
CA ARG A 51 -7.71 -18.75 -3.39
C ARG A 51 -8.31 -17.48 -2.78
N LYS A 52 -7.54 -16.70 -2.04
CA LYS A 52 -7.93 -15.36 -1.60
C LYS A 52 -7.08 -14.30 -2.33
N PRO A 53 -7.65 -13.13 -2.64
CA PRO A 53 -6.89 -12.06 -3.27
C PRO A 53 -5.93 -11.42 -2.26
N ASP A 54 -4.65 -11.44 -2.60
CA ASP A 54 -3.56 -10.71 -1.96
C ASP A 54 -3.36 -9.34 -2.60
N LEU A 55 -2.65 -8.45 -1.90
CA LEU A 55 -2.36 -7.09 -2.35
C LEU A 55 -0.85 -6.85 -2.46
N ALA A 56 -0.38 -6.44 -3.63
CA ALA A 56 0.97 -5.92 -3.82
C ALA A 56 0.94 -4.38 -3.89
N ILE A 57 1.83 -3.73 -3.13
CA ILE A 57 1.95 -2.27 -3.05
C ILE A 57 3.36 -1.84 -3.45
N GLY A 58 3.46 -0.96 -4.45
CA GLY A 58 4.71 -0.38 -4.91
C GLY A 58 5.13 0.86 -4.11
N GLU A 59 6.43 1.00 -3.92
CA GLU A 59 7.10 2.11 -3.24
C GLU A 59 8.36 2.50 -4.05
N PRO A 60 8.19 3.10 -5.24
CA PRO A 60 9.27 3.33 -6.19
C PRO A 60 10.30 4.36 -5.72
N GLY A 61 9.95 5.27 -4.81
CA GLY A 61 10.85 6.31 -4.32
C GLY A 61 11.85 5.83 -3.26
N ARG A 62 11.62 4.64 -2.68
CA ARG A 62 12.46 4.09 -1.60
C ARG A 62 13.93 3.92 -1.98
N SER A 63 14.81 4.17 -1.01
CA SER A 63 16.24 3.89 -1.07
C SER A 63 16.90 4.51 -2.29
N ARG A 64 16.72 5.83 -2.45
CA ARG A 64 17.20 6.60 -3.62
C ARG A 64 16.65 6.05 -4.95
N ARG A 65 15.35 5.75 -4.99
CA ARG A 65 14.63 5.23 -6.16
C ARG A 65 15.07 3.84 -6.65
N ALA A 66 15.68 3.04 -5.78
CA ALA A 66 15.85 1.60 -6.06
C ALA A 66 14.49 0.89 -6.14
N GLY A 67 13.49 1.41 -5.43
CA GLY A 67 12.13 0.91 -5.43
C GLY A 67 11.97 -0.34 -4.55
N ARG A 68 10.71 -0.62 -4.20
CA ARG A 68 10.29 -1.83 -3.49
C ARG A 68 8.87 -2.19 -3.86
N VAL A 69 8.55 -3.48 -3.82
CA VAL A 69 7.18 -3.99 -3.77
C VAL A 69 7.00 -4.76 -2.46
N ILE A 70 5.90 -4.51 -1.75
CA ILE A 70 5.51 -5.26 -0.55
C ILE A 70 4.22 -6.03 -0.87
N VAL A 71 4.18 -7.31 -0.52
CA VAL A 71 3.00 -8.18 -0.70
C VAL A 71 2.35 -8.41 0.66
N TYR A 72 1.05 -8.16 0.74
CA TYR A 72 0.20 -8.41 1.89
C TYR A 72 -0.71 -9.60 1.57
N LEU A 73 -0.53 -10.68 2.33
CA LEU A 73 -1.31 -11.91 2.18
C LEU A 73 -2.60 -11.85 3.02
N ARG A 74 -3.64 -12.57 2.57
CA ARG A 74 -4.95 -12.63 3.23
C ARG A 74 -5.11 -13.70 4.31
#